data_AF-A0A924CRE9-F1
#
_entry.id   AF-A0A924CRE9-F1
#
_cell.length_a   1.000
_cell.length_b   1.000
_cell.length_c   1.000
_cell.angle_alpha   90.00
_cell.angle_beta   90.00
_cell.angle_gamma   90.00
#
_symmetry.space_group_name_H-M   'P 1'
#
loop_
_entity.id
_entity.type
_entity.pdbx_description
1 polymer ?
#
loop_
_entity_poly.entity_id
_entity_poly.type
_entity_poly.pdbx_seq_one_letter_code
_entity_poly.pdbx_strand_id
1 'polypeptide(L)'
;FLQQEYFIDLVEGEEKIVDLLVEVKQSGQDAPFLIHLEPQSTSQTSFPQRLFFYFARLHQKHLKRIYPIAIFSYDKPKKVAKDSYTVEFPYLKVLEFNFTAIQLNQLDWRDYLDRPNPVAAALMAKMKIAKKERPKVKAECLRLLVTLKLDPAKSRLISKFVDHYLRLDVKEEQTFQAEIDTMGMTQKEEIMQTMTSWEEKGMEKERQSIALNMLKDHFSLEQISRLTGLTITQLQQLQADH
;
A
#
# COMPACT_ATOMS: atom_id res chain seq x y z
N PHE A 1 -5.62 4.14 -17.05
CA PHE A 1 -5.25 5.10 -15.99
C PHE A 1 -5.17 6.48 -16.62
N LEU A 2 -5.75 7.50 -15.99
CA LEU A 2 -5.57 8.89 -16.42
C LEU A 2 -4.24 9.43 -15.86
N GLN A 3 -3.70 10.46 -16.50
CA GLN A 3 -2.47 11.13 -16.04
C GLN A 3 -2.68 11.69 -14.62
N GLN A 4 -1.67 11.52 -13.75
CA GLN A 4 -1.70 12.08 -12.39
C GLN A 4 -1.84 13.61 -12.46
N GLU A 5 -2.75 14.16 -11.65
CA GLU A 5 -3.05 15.59 -11.63
C GLU A 5 -2.37 16.27 -10.43
N TYR A 6 -1.70 17.39 -10.68
CA TYR A 6 -1.00 18.17 -9.66
C TYR A 6 -1.90 19.32 -9.19
N PHE A 7 -2.15 19.42 -7.89
CA PHE A 7 -2.94 20.49 -7.30
C PHE A 7 -2.21 21.14 -6.12
N ILE A 8 -2.15 22.46 -6.08
CA ILE A 8 -1.79 23.20 -4.87
C ILE A 8 -2.92 23.04 -3.86
N ASP A 9 -2.63 22.44 -2.70
CA ASP A 9 -3.53 22.34 -1.56
C ASP A 9 -3.66 23.72 -0.92
N LEU A 10 -4.81 24.36 -1.09
CA LEU A 10 -5.07 25.69 -0.54
C LEU A 10 -5.26 25.69 0.99
N VAL A 11 -5.40 24.52 1.62
CA VAL A 11 -5.57 24.38 3.09
C VAL A 11 -4.22 24.31 3.81
N GLU A 12 -3.26 23.59 3.23
CA GLU A 12 -1.93 23.40 3.82
C GLU A 12 -0.81 24.15 3.08
N GLY A 13 -1.08 24.74 1.92
CA GLY A 13 -0.11 25.49 1.12
C GLY A 13 0.91 24.62 0.37
N GLU A 14 0.73 23.30 0.35
CA GLU A 14 1.63 22.34 -0.29
C GLU A 14 1.07 21.86 -1.64
N GLU A 15 1.93 21.66 -2.64
CA GLU A 15 1.55 20.94 -3.86
C GLU A 15 1.32 19.46 -3.55
N LYS A 16 0.06 19.00 -3.71
CA LYS A 16 -0.31 17.59 -3.59
C LYS A 16 -0.82 17.03 -4.92
N ILE A 17 -0.37 15.83 -5.22
CA ILE A 17 -0.79 15.06 -6.38
C ILE A 17 -2.09 14.34 -6.01
N VAL A 18 -3.10 14.39 -6.87
CA VAL A 18 -4.25 13.48 -6.73
C VAL A 18 -3.75 12.06 -6.85
N ASP A 19 -3.90 11.30 -5.77
CA ASP A 19 -3.27 9.98 -5.67
C ASP A 19 -3.74 9.03 -6.77
N LEU A 20 -5.05 8.98 -7.06
CA LEU A 20 -5.56 8.16 -8.16
C LEU A 20 -6.91 8.66 -8.70
N LEU A 21 -6.94 8.90 -10.02
CA LEU A 21 -8.17 9.16 -10.79
C LEU A 21 -8.29 8.14 -11.93
N VAL A 22 -9.38 7.38 -11.95
CA VAL A 22 -9.60 6.32 -12.95
C VAL A 22 -10.95 6.51 -13.62
N GLU A 23 -10.95 6.55 -14.94
CA GLU A 23 -12.18 6.41 -15.71
C GLU A 23 -12.60 4.95 -15.80
N VAL A 24 -13.85 4.69 -15.43
CA VAL A 24 -14.44 3.36 -15.41
C VAL A 24 -15.80 3.37 -16.11
N LYS A 25 -16.18 2.22 -16.66
CA LYS A 25 -17.50 1.99 -17.25
C LYS A 25 -18.18 0.87 -16.47
N GLN A 26 -19.33 1.15 -15.88
CA GLN A 26 -20.13 0.11 -15.23
C GLN A 26 -20.79 -0.77 -16.29
N SER A 27 -20.77 -2.09 -16.08
CA SER A 27 -21.45 -3.03 -16.98
C SER A 27 -22.94 -2.67 -17.11
N GLY A 28 -23.44 -2.57 -18.33
CA GLY A 28 -24.81 -2.16 -18.63
C GLY A 28 -25.10 -0.65 -18.56
N GLN A 29 -24.10 0.21 -18.29
CA GLN A 29 -24.22 1.66 -18.44
C GLN A 29 -23.36 2.17 -19.59
N ASP A 30 -23.92 3.08 -20.40
CA ASP A 30 -23.20 3.63 -21.56
C ASP A 30 -22.22 4.74 -21.19
N ALA A 31 -22.53 5.53 -20.16
CA ALA A 31 -21.73 6.68 -19.77
C ALA A 31 -20.63 6.32 -18.75
N PRO A 32 -19.33 6.51 -19.06
CA PRO A 32 -18.26 6.32 -18.11
C PRO A 32 -18.33 7.36 -16.98
N PHE A 33 -17.71 7.03 -15.85
CA PHE A 33 -17.55 7.94 -14.71
C PHE A 33 -16.16 7.83 -14.13
N LEU A 34 -15.78 8.78 -13.29
CA LEU A 34 -14.47 8.81 -12.66
C LEU A 34 -14.56 8.25 -11.24
N ILE A 35 -13.61 7.43 -10.83
CA ILE A 35 -13.34 7.11 -9.43
C ILE A 35 -12.16 7.96 -9.00
N HIS A 36 -12.34 8.78 -7.96
CA HIS A 36 -11.25 9.47 -7.27
C HIS A 36 -10.97 8.72 -5.97
N LEU A 37 -9.76 8.20 -5.85
CA LEU A 37 -9.30 7.48 -4.66
C LEU A 37 -8.21 8.30 -3.96
N GLU A 38 -8.42 8.53 -2.66
CA GLU A 38 -7.53 9.31 -1.79
C GLU A 38 -7.11 8.45 -0.58
N PRO A 39 -5.90 7.87 -0.56
CA PRO A 39 -5.33 7.24 0.62
C PRO A 39 -4.95 8.29 1.67
N GLN A 40 -5.20 7.98 2.93
CA GLN A 40 -4.87 8.85 4.06
C GLN A 40 -4.27 8.03 5.20
N SER A 41 -2.98 8.23 5.45
CA SER A 41 -2.21 7.51 6.47
C SER A 41 -2.23 8.17 7.86
N THR A 42 -2.71 9.41 7.96
CA THR A 42 -2.78 10.19 9.21
C THR A 42 -4.18 10.76 9.42
N SER A 43 -4.70 10.70 10.65
CA SER A 43 -6.00 11.29 10.96
C SER A 43 -5.93 12.82 10.95
N GLN A 44 -6.72 13.48 10.10
CA GLN A 44 -6.82 14.95 10.01
C GLN A 44 -8.29 15.38 10.07
N THR A 45 -8.59 16.40 10.88
CA THR A 45 -9.96 16.92 11.05
C THR A 45 -10.47 17.65 9.80
N SER A 46 -9.58 18.30 9.06
CA SER A 46 -9.86 19.03 7.82
C SER A 46 -9.98 18.12 6.58
N PHE A 47 -9.75 16.80 6.71
CA PHE A 47 -9.72 15.89 5.57
C PHE A 47 -11.00 15.92 4.71
N PRO A 48 -12.23 15.86 5.26
CA PRO A 48 -13.44 15.92 4.44
C PRO A 48 -13.55 17.21 3.60
N GLN A 49 -13.13 18.34 4.17
CA GLN A 49 -13.10 19.63 3.46
C GLN A 49 -12.07 19.62 2.33
N ARG A 50 -10.86 19.09 2.59
CA ARG A 50 -9.82 18.94 1.57
C ARG A 50 -10.28 18.05 0.43
N LEU A 51 -10.91 16.92 0.74
CA LEU A 51 -11.45 16.01 -0.27
C LEU A 51 -12.57 16.65 -1.10
N PHE A 52 -13.43 17.47 -0.47
CA PHE A 52 -14.42 18.28 -1.21
C PHE A 52 -13.76 19.22 -2.21
N PHE A 53 -12.66 19.91 -1.84
CA PHE A 53 -11.96 20.80 -2.76
C PHE A 53 -11.36 20.05 -3.96
N TYR A 54 -10.80 18.86 -3.74
CA TYR A 54 -10.31 18.02 -4.83
C TYR A 54 -11.46 17.58 -5.74
N PHE A 55 -12.57 17.11 -5.15
CA PHE A 55 -13.76 16.75 -5.92
C PHE A 55 -14.28 17.92 -6.75
N ALA A 56 -14.44 19.11 -6.17
CA ALA A 56 -14.95 20.29 -6.86
C ALA A 56 -14.06 20.68 -8.05
N ARG A 57 -12.73 20.64 -7.88
CA ARG A 57 -11.77 20.94 -8.94
C ARG A 57 -11.81 19.89 -10.06
N LEU A 58 -11.84 18.61 -9.70
CA LEU A 58 -11.95 17.52 -10.67
C LEU A 58 -13.27 17.56 -11.43
N HIS A 59 -14.37 17.84 -10.72
CA HIS A 59 -15.70 17.94 -11.31
C HIS A 59 -15.79 19.13 -12.28
N GLN A 60 -15.22 20.28 -11.93
CA GLN A 60 -15.13 21.44 -12.82
C GLN A 60 -14.33 21.13 -14.08
N LYS A 61 -13.20 20.41 -13.96
CA LYS A 61 -12.32 20.10 -15.09
C LYS A 61 -12.92 19.06 -16.03
N HIS A 62 -13.45 17.97 -15.49
CA HIS A 62 -13.86 16.80 -16.27
C HIS A 62 -15.33 16.83 -16.67
N LEU A 63 -16.19 17.55 -15.92
CA LEU A 63 -17.64 17.60 -16.14
C LEU A 63 -18.29 16.21 -16.25
N LYS A 64 -17.72 15.23 -15.54
CA LYS A 64 -18.18 13.84 -15.45
C LYS A 64 -18.65 13.55 -14.04
N ARG A 65 -19.50 12.53 -13.89
CA ARG A 65 -19.81 11.95 -12.58
C ARG A 65 -18.50 11.47 -11.94
N ILE A 66 -18.28 11.82 -10.67
CA ILE A 66 -17.10 11.39 -9.90
C ILE A 66 -17.58 10.68 -8.65
N TYR A 67 -17.03 9.49 -8.38
CA TYR A 67 -17.27 8.71 -7.20
C TYR A 67 -16.05 8.79 -6.26
N PRO A 68 -16.10 9.62 -5.21
CA PRO A 68 -14.98 9.81 -4.30
C PRO A 68 -14.91 8.68 -3.27
N ILE A 69 -13.70 8.13 -3.08
CA ILE A 69 -13.37 7.09 -2.12
C ILE A 69 -12.16 7.54 -1.31
N ALA A 70 -12.29 7.54 0.02
CA ALA A 70 -11.18 7.75 0.93
C ALA A 70 -10.77 6.40 1.56
N ILE A 71 -9.47 6.08 1.55
CA ILE A 71 -8.93 4.90 2.24
C ILE A 71 -8.10 5.36 3.44
N PHE A 72 -8.61 5.12 4.65
CA PHE A 72 -7.91 5.48 5.88
C PHE A 72 -7.08 4.31 6.41
N SER A 73 -5.76 4.50 6.47
CA SER A 73 -4.78 3.48 6.89
C SER A 73 -4.05 3.82 8.20
N TYR A 74 -4.49 4.83 8.95
CA TYR A 74 -3.91 5.14 10.26
C TYR A 74 -4.23 4.07 11.31
N ASP A 75 -3.32 3.84 12.27
CA ASP A 75 -3.55 2.88 13.38
C ASP A 75 -4.49 3.44 14.45
N LYS A 76 -4.48 4.77 14.62
CA LYS A 76 -5.34 5.51 15.53
C LYS A 76 -5.82 6.81 14.86
N PRO A 77 -7.01 7.32 15.23
CA PRO A 77 -7.94 6.78 16.21
C PRO A 77 -8.75 5.58 15.69
N LYS A 78 -9.40 4.85 16.60
CA LYS A 78 -10.39 3.80 16.27
C LYS A 78 -11.83 4.32 16.25
N LYS A 79 -12.01 5.64 16.25
CA LYS A 79 -13.32 6.24 16.04
C LYS A 79 -13.64 6.19 14.54
N VAL A 80 -14.91 5.98 14.21
CA VAL A 80 -15.41 6.06 12.83
C VAL A 80 -15.06 7.44 12.25
N ALA A 81 -14.41 7.43 11.08
CA ALA A 81 -14.06 8.61 10.33
C ALA A 81 -15.34 9.31 9.83
N LYS A 82 -15.26 10.63 9.68
CA LYS A 82 -16.30 11.36 8.95
C LYS A 82 -16.23 10.97 7.47
N ASP A 83 -17.39 10.85 6.85
CA ASP A 83 -17.61 10.51 5.44
C ASP A 83 -18.27 11.65 4.66
N SER A 84 -18.40 12.82 5.29
CA SER A 84 -19.04 13.99 4.72
C SER A 84 -18.42 15.31 5.17
N TYR A 85 -18.61 16.33 4.32
CA TYR A 85 -18.32 17.73 4.59
C TYR A 85 -19.58 18.57 4.33
N THR A 86 -19.97 19.35 5.32
CA THR A 86 -21.21 20.13 5.29
C THR A 86 -20.92 21.60 5.51
N VAL A 87 -21.61 22.46 4.74
CA VAL A 87 -21.70 23.90 4.99
C VAL A 87 -23.16 24.21 5.29
N GLU A 88 -23.45 24.58 6.53
CA GLU A 88 -24.82 24.83 6.99
C GLU A 88 -24.94 26.11 7.81
N PHE A 89 -26.09 26.76 7.67
CA PHE A 89 -26.58 27.89 8.44
C PHE A 89 -27.86 27.47 9.17
N PRO A 90 -28.36 28.24 10.15
CA PRO A 90 -29.52 27.84 10.97
C PRO A 90 -30.77 27.37 10.19
N TYR A 91 -30.96 27.86 8.97
CA TYR A 91 -32.12 27.57 8.14
C TYR A 91 -31.78 27.04 6.74
N LEU A 92 -30.51 26.72 6.45
CA LEU A 92 -30.09 26.29 5.12
C LEU A 92 -28.83 25.41 5.16
N LYS A 93 -28.94 24.18 4.64
CA LYS A 93 -27.77 23.36 4.29
C LYS A 93 -27.33 23.72 2.88
N VAL A 94 -26.24 24.49 2.77
CA VAL A 94 -25.72 25.02 1.48
C VAL A 94 -25.02 23.92 0.69
N LEU A 95 -24.31 23.03 1.39
CA LEU A 95 -23.54 21.96 0.77
C LEU A 95 -23.55 20.74 1.68
N GLU A 96 -23.72 19.57 1.08
CA GLU A 96 -23.46 18.26 1.69
C GLU A 96 -22.67 17.42 0.70
N PHE A 97 -21.36 17.38 0.89
CA PHE A 97 -20.47 16.53 0.12
C PHE A 97 -20.30 15.19 0.84
N ASN A 98 -20.56 14.09 0.15
CA ASN A 98 -20.43 12.73 0.68
C ASN A 98 -19.37 11.95 -0.11
N PHE A 99 -18.67 11.05 0.58
CA PHE A 99 -17.72 10.14 -0.04
C PHE A 99 -17.72 8.78 0.63
N THR A 100 -17.21 7.76 -0.06
CA THR A 100 -17.08 6.42 0.53
C THR A 100 -15.85 6.37 1.41
N ALA A 101 -16.06 6.25 2.73
CA ALA A 101 -14.98 6.08 3.70
C ALA A 101 -14.67 4.59 3.92
N ILE A 102 -13.49 4.13 3.50
CA ILE A 102 -12.96 2.80 3.81
C ILE A 102 -11.93 2.95 4.91
N GLN A 103 -12.33 2.74 6.17
CA GLN A 103 -11.43 2.83 7.31
C GLN A 103 -10.88 1.46 7.71
N LEU A 104 -9.64 1.17 7.32
CA LEU A 104 -9.06 -0.17 7.46
C LEU A 104 -9.07 -0.64 8.91
N ASN A 105 -8.69 0.22 9.86
CA ASN A 105 -8.62 -0.14 11.28
C ASN A 105 -9.98 -0.45 11.96
N GLN A 106 -11.09 -0.31 11.23
CA GLN A 106 -12.45 -0.73 11.64
C GLN A 106 -12.89 -2.06 11.02
N LEU A 107 -12.26 -2.48 9.92
CA LEU A 107 -12.61 -3.71 9.21
C LEU A 107 -11.99 -4.91 9.91
N ASP A 108 -12.75 -5.99 10.09
CA ASP A 108 -12.19 -7.26 10.53
C ASP A 108 -11.53 -7.96 9.34
N TRP A 109 -10.26 -8.32 9.50
CA TRP A 109 -9.51 -9.00 8.44
C TRP A 109 -10.09 -10.38 8.11
N ARG A 110 -10.81 -11.00 9.05
CA ARG A 110 -11.45 -12.31 8.85
C ARG A 110 -12.51 -12.30 7.76
N ASP A 111 -13.19 -11.17 7.57
CA ASP A 111 -14.24 -11.01 6.56
C ASP A 111 -13.70 -11.06 5.11
N TYR A 112 -12.37 -11.11 4.96
CA TYR A 112 -11.66 -11.07 3.68
C TYR A 112 -10.87 -12.36 3.39
N LEU A 113 -10.91 -13.36 4.28
CA LEU A 113 -10.17 -14.62 4.14
C LEU A 113 -10.60 -15.47 2.95
N ASP A 114 -11.87 -15.40 2.57
CA ASP A 114 -12.41 -16.21 1.46
C ASP A 114 -12.63 -15.37 0.18
N ARG A 115 -12.12 -14.14 0.16
CA ARG A 115 -12.29 -13.24 -0.99
C ARG A 115 -11.10 -13.38 -1.93
N PRO A 116 -11.30 -13.76 -3.20
CA PRO A 116 -10.22 -13.80 -4.19
C PRO A 116 -9.89 -12.38 -4.67
N ASN A 117 -9.39 -11.53 -3.76
CA ASN A 117 -9.05 -10.14 -4.05
C ASN A 117 -7.63 -9.82 -3.53
N PRO A 118 -6.66 -9.60 -4.44
CA PRO A 118 -5.27 -9.34 -4.05
C PRO A 118 -5.08 -8.03 -3.28
N VAL A 119 -5.92 -7.03 -3.55
CA VAL A 119 -5.89 -5.75 -2.83
C VAL A 119 -6.42 -5.94 -1.41
N ALA A 120 -7.50 -6.70 -1.25
CA ALA A 120 -8.01 -7.02 0.09
C ALA A 120 -6.95 -7.78 0.91
N ALA A 121 -6.30 -8.77 0.31
CA ALA A 121 -5.22 -9.53 0.95
C ALA A 121 -4.08 -8.61 1.43
N ALA A 122 -3.68 -7.61 0.62
CA ALA A 122 -2.71 -6.60 1.01
C ALA A 122 -3.19 -5.77 2.22
N LEU A 123 -4.41 -5.24 2.13
CA LEU A 123 -4.96 -4.29 3.08
C LEU A 123 -5.28 -4.91 4.45
N MET A 124 -5.43 -6.24 4.53
CA MET A 124 -5.57 -6.95 5.82
C MET A 124 -4.44 -6.59 6.80
N ALA A 125 -3.23 -6.30 6.32
CA ALA A 125 -2.10 -5.86 7.14
C ALA A 125 -2.34 -4.56 7.93
N LYS A 126 -3.34 -3.76 7.53
CA LYS A 126 -3.74 -2.49 8.16
C LYS A 126 -5.16 -2.51 8.73
N MET A 127 -5.78 -3.69 8.77
CA MET A 127 -7.13 -3.86 9.31
C MET A 127 -7.12 -3.95 10.85
N LYS A 128 -8.28 -4.25 11.45
CA LYS A 128 -8.41 -4.45 12.89
C LYS A 128 -7.71 -5.75 13.32
N ILE A 129 -6.44 -5.66 13.67
CA ILE A 129 -5.63 -6.81 14.11
C ILE A 129 -5.42 -6.75 15.64
N ALA A 130 -5.77 -7.82 16.35
CA ALA A 130 -5.36 -7.97 17.75
C ALA A 130 -3.86 -8.29 17.82
N LYS A 131 -3.13 -7.75 18.80
CA LYS A 131 -1.66 -7.90 18.87
C LYS A 131 -1.19 -9.37 18.75
N LYS A 132 -1.88 -10.29 19.44
CA LYS A 132 -1.58 -11.73 19.40
C LYS A 132 -1.82 -12.39 18.04
N GLU A 133 -2.59 -11.76 17.16
CA GLU A 133 -3.01 -12.31 15.86
C GLU A 133 -2.15 -11.81 14.72
N ARG A 134 -1.25 -10.84 14.95
CA ARG A 134 -0.36 -10.27 13.93
C ARG A 134 0.39 -11.35 13.11
N PRO A 135 0.99 -12.39 13.73
CA PRO A 135 1.63 -13.47 12.97
C PRO A 135 0.65 -14.20 12.05
N LYS A 136 -0.53 -14.54 12.58
CA LYS A 136 -1.59 -15.22 11.84
C LYS A 136 -2.09 -14.39 10.66
N VAL A 137 -2.33 -13.09 10.85
CA VAL A 137 -2.76 -12.22 9.74
C VAL A 137 -1.71 -12.17 8.64
N LYS A 138 -0.42 -12.07 8.99
CA LYS A 138 0.66 -12.10 8.00
C LYS A 138 0.67 -13.42 7.21
N ALA A 139 0.55 -14.55 7.90
CA ALA A 139 0.49 -15.87 7.29
C ALA A 139 -0.70 -15.99 6.32
N GLU A 140 -1.89 -15.54 6.73
CA GLU A 140 -3.09 -15.54 5.90
C GLU A 140 -2.97 -14.60 4.68
N CYS A 141 -2.37 -13.41 4.84
CA CYS A 141 -2.07 -12.54 3.71
C CYS A 141 -1.25 -13.28 2.64
N LEU A 142 -0.16 -13.93 3.04
CA LEU A 142 0.73 -14.65 2.12
C LEU A 142 0.05 -15.87 1.50
N ARG A 143 -0.72 -16.63 2.30
CA ARG A 143 -1.53 -17.76 1.81
C ARG A 143 -2.48 -17.31 0.70
N LEU A 144 -3.14 -16.16 0.86
CA LEU A 144 -4.03 -15.62 -0.18
C LEU A 144 -3.28 -15.22 -1.44
N LEU A 145 -2.11 -14.59 -1.34
CA LEU A 145 -1.31 -14.20 -2.51
C LEU A 145 -0.89 -15.41 -3.35
N VAL A 146 -0.47 -16.46 -2.67
CA VAL A 146 -0.09 -17.73 -3.28
C VAL A 146 -1.31 -18.40 -3.94
N THR A 147 -2.44 -18.45 -3.23
CA THR A 147 -3.69 -19.04 -3.76
C THR A 147 -4.22 -18.29 -4.99
N LEU A 148 -4.03 -16.96 -5.04
CA LEU A 148 -4.47 -16.12 -6.15
C LEU A 148 -3.65 -16.28 -7.42
N LYS A 149 -2.48 -16.95 -7.37
CA LYS A 149 -1.58 -17.19 -8.52
C LYS A 149 -1.35 -15.93 -9.36
N LEU A 150 -1.08 -14.82 -8.70
CA LEU A 150 -0.79 -13.54 -9.35
C LEU A 150 0.51 -13.63 -10.13
N ASP A 151 0.72 -12.71 -11.07
CA ASP A 151 2.04 -12.57 -11.68
C ASP A 151 3.12 -12.28 -10.61
N PRO A 152 4.36 -12.76 -10.81
CA PRO A 152 5.40 -12.64 -9.81
C PRO A 152 5.71 -11.20 -9.38
N ALA A 153 5.54 -10.22 -10.26
CA ALA A 153 5.80 -8.82 -9.92
C ALA A 153 4.73 -8.26 -8.99
N LYS A 154 3.44 -8.54 -9.24
CA LYS A 154 2.34 -8.15 -8.35
C LYS A 154 2.39 -8.87 -7.01
N SER A 155 2.65 -10.18 -7.00
CA SER A 155 2.80 -10.94 -5.76
C SER A 155 3.92 -10.33 -4.88
N ARG A 156 5.07 -10.00 -5.48
CA ARG A 156 6.17 -9.31 -4.80
C ARG A 156 5.80 -7.93 -4.29
N LEU A 157 5.07 -7.14 -5.08
CA LEU A 157 4.64 -5.81 -4.65
C LEU A 157 3.73 -5.90 -3.41
N ILE A 158 2.78 -6.82 -3.42
CA ILE A 158 1.85 -6.98 -2.32
C ILE A 158 2.53 -7.58 -1.08
N SER A 159 3.43 -8.55 -1.25
CA SER A 159 4.23 -9.07 -0.13
C SER A 159 5.02 -7.96 0.56
N LYS A 160 5.69 -7.07 -0.20
CA LYS A 160 6.39 -5.90 0.35
C LYS A 160 5.47 -4.96 1.12
N PHE A 161 4.26 -4.75 0.62
CA PHE A 161 3.26 -3.94 1.30
C PHE A 161 2.92 -4.56 2.66
N VAL A 162 2.66 -5.87 2.70
CA VAL A 162 2.38 -6.59 3.95
C VAL A 162 3.56 -6.52 4.91
N ASP A 163 4.80 -6.74 4.46
CA ASP A 163 6.00 -6.68 5.30
C ASP A 163 6.26 -5.28 5.87
N HIS A 164 6.03 -4.24 5.06
CA HIS A 164 6.23 -2.85 5.50
C HIS A 164 5.27 -2.47 6.62
N TYR A 165 3.99 -2.86 6.50
CA TYR A 165 2.94 -2.47 7.43
C TYR A 165 2.73 -3.44 8.60
N LEU A 166 3.10 -4.71 8.44
CA LEU A 166 2.97 -5.77 9.43
C LEU A 166 4.35 -6.41 9.72
N ARG A 167 5.30 -5.57 10.12
CA ARG A 167 6.63 -6.01 10.56
C ARG A 167 6.53 -6.75 11.88
N LEU A 168 6.89 -8.02 11.88
CA LEU A 168 6.88 -8.88 13.06
C LEU A 168 8.17 -8.72 13.87
N ASP A 169 8.06 -8.86 15.20
CA ASP A 169 9.23 -9.03 16.07
C ASP A 169 9.72 -10.49 16.11
N VAL A 170 10.84 -10.75 16.77
CA VAL A 170 11.47 -12.10 16.83
C VAL A 170 10.53 -13.17 17.39
N LYS A 171 9.68 -12.84 18.37
CA LYS A 171 8.73 -13.80 18.97
C LYS A 171 7.54 -14.01 18.05
N GLU A 172 7.06 -12.93 17.43
CA GLU A 172 6.01 -12.97 16.42
C GLU A 172 6.45 -13.81 15.21
N GLU A 173 7.72 -13.73 14.78
CA GLU A 173 8.25 -14.50 13.66
C GLU A 173 8.27 -16.02 13.94
N GLN A 174 8.60 -16.43 15.17
CA GLN A 174 8.50 -17.84 15.57
C GLN A 174 7.06 -18.35 15.49
N THR A 175 6.11 -17.52 15.92
CA THR A 175 4.68 -17.85 15.84
C THR A 175 4.21 -17.90 14.39
N PHE A 176 4.69 -16.97 13.56
CA PHE A 176 4.41 -16.94 12.13
C PHE A 176 4.90 -18.21 11.43
N GLN A 177 6.12 -18.67 11.73
CA GLN A 177 6.63 -19.92 11.18
C GLN A 177 5.75 -21.12 11.57
N ALA A 178 5.30 -21.18 12.83
CA ALA A 178 4.38 -22.24 13.28
C ALA A 178 3.02 -22.18 12.56
N GLU A 179 2.49 -20.98 12.28
CA GLU A 179 1.26 -20.81 11.50
C GLU A 179 1.46 -21.30 10.05
N ILE A 180 2.58 -20.95 9.41
CA ILE A 180 2.92 -21.45 8.07
C ILE A 180 3.09 -22.98 8.06
N ASP A 181 3.67 -23.56 9.12
CA ASP A 181 3.86 -25.01 9.24
C ASP A 181 2.54 -25.78 9.36
N THR A 182 1.48 -25.13 9.83
CA THR A 182 0.13 -25.71 9.86
C THR A 182 -0.54 -25.69 8.48
N MET A 183 0.00 -24.93 7.53
CA MET A 183 -0.48 -24.91 6.14
C MET A 183 0.01 -26.14 5.40
N GLY A 184 -0.82 -26.67 4.48
CA GLY A 184 -0.45 -27.84 3.68
C GLY A 184 0.90 -27.65 2.97
N MET A 185 1.66 -28.75 2.78
CA MET A 185 3.05 -28.72 2.28
C MET A 185 3.23 -27.85 1.02
N THR A 186 2.33 -27.96 0.04
CA THR A 186 2.41 -27.17 -1.20
C THR A 186 2.29 -25.67 -0.97
N GLN A 187 1.35 -25.23 -0.11
CA GLN A 187 1.19 -23.81 0.21
C GLN A 187 2.39 -23.27 0.98
N LYS A 188 2.90 -24.05 1.94
CA LYS A 188 4.11 -23.72 2.67
C LYS A 188 5.30 -23.54 1.73
N GLU A 189 5.52 -24.46 0.81
CA GLU A 189 6.63 -24.37 -0.16
C GLU A 189 6.54 -23.12 -1.03
N GLU A 190 5.36 -22.79 -1.57
CA GLU A 190 5.18 -21.60 -2.40
C GLU A 190 5.37 -20.29 -1.61
N ILE A 191 4.91 -20.24 -0.35
CA ILE A 191 5.16 -19.09 0.54
C ILE A 191 6.65 -18.96 0.84
N MET A 192 7.31 -20.06 1.23
CA MET A 192 8.74 -20.07 1.55
C MET A 192 9.58 -19.66 0.34
N GLN A 193 9.33 -20.18 -0.85
CA GLN A 193 10.03 -19.75 -2.08
C GLN A 193 9.86 -18.25 -2.34
N THR A 194 8.66 -17.72 -2.09
CA THR A 194 8.38 -16.29 -2.23
C THR A 194 9.18 -15.46 -1.22
N MET A 195 9.30 -15.92 0.02
CA MET A 195 10.08 -15.28 1.09
C MET A 195 11.59 -15.41 0.87
N THR A 196 12.11 -16.59 0.53
CA THR A 196 13.54 -16.83 0.29
C THR A 196 14.04 -16.04 -0.92
N SER A 197 13.30 -16.03 -2.03
CA SER A 197 13.62 -15.18 -3.19
C SER A 197 13.64 -13.68 -2.83
N TRP A 198 12.89 -13.29 -1.79
CA TRP A 198 12.87 -11.94 -1.26
C TRP A 198 14.09 -11.66 -0.36
N GLU A 199 14.40 -12.52 0.59
CA GLU A 199 15.57 -12.40 1.47
C GLU A 199 16.87 -12.29 0.67
N GLU A 200 17.02 -13.12 -0.36
CA GLU A 200 18.16 -13.05 -1.29
C GLU A 200 18.25 -11.70 -2.01
N LYS A 201 17.12 -11.16 -2.50
CA LYS A 201 17.09 -9.86 -3.16
C LYS A 201 17.29 -8.68 -2.20
N GLY A 202 16.86 -8.82 -0.96
CA GLY A 202 17.09 -7.85 0.11
C GLY A 202 18.58 -7.79 0.46
N MET A 203 19.20 -8.95 0.68
CA MET A 203 20.64 -9.07 0.91
C MET A 203 21.45 -8.55 -0.26
N GLU A 204 21.05 -8.85 -1.51
CA GLU A 204 21.71 -8.32 -2.70
C GLU A 204 21.66 -6.79 -2.74
N LYS A 205 20.49 -6.17 -2.49
CA LYS A 205 20.38 -4.71 -2.42
C LYS A 205 21.19 -4.09 -1.28
N GLU A 206 21.25 -4.74 -0.13
CA GLU A 206 22.07 -4.30 0.99
C GLU A 206 23.56 -4.38 0.65
N ARG A 207 24.02 -5.48 0.03
CA ARG A 207 25.38 -5.63 -0.50
C ARG A 207 25.71 -4.54 -1.51
N GLN A 208 24.79 -4.20 -2.41
CA GLN A 208 24.95 -3.10 -3.37
C GLN A 208 25.04 -1.74 -2.68
N SER A 209 24.22 -1.49 -1.66
CA SER A 209 24.31 -0.25 -0.87
C SER A 209 25.62 -0.14 -0.10
N ILE A 210 26.10 -1.23 0.48
CA ILE A 210 27.41 -1.30 1.16
C ILE A 210 28.52 -1.06 0.13
N ALA A 211 28.47 -1.72 -1.03
CA ALA A 211 29.42 -1.52 -2.11
C ALA A 211 29.46 -0.06 -2.61
N LEU A 212 28.30 0.60 -2.75
CA LEU A 212 28.22 2.02 -3.12
C LEU A 212 28.86 2.93 -2.08
N ASN A 213 28.69 2.65 -0.78
CA ASN A 213 29.37 3.41 0.27
C ASN A 213 30.89 3.18 0.22
N MET A 214 31.34 1.95 -0.01
CA MET A 214 32.77 1.64 -0.16
C MET A 214 33.39 2.26 -1.42
N LEU A 215 32.64 2.36 -2.52
CA LEU A 215 33.06 3.09 -3.73
C LEU A 215 33.24 4.59 -3.45
N LYS A 216 32.32 5.20 -2.68
CA LYS A 216 32.43 6.59 -2.23
C LYS A 216 33.64 6.84 -1.34
N ASP A 217 34.00 5.83 -0.54
CA ASP A 217 35.19 5.85 0.32
C ASP A 217 36.48 5.38 -0.41
N HIS A 218 36.46 5.34 -1.75
CA HIS A 218 37.60 5.04 -2.63
C HIS A 218 38.25 3.65 -2.47
N PHE A 219 37.49 2.65 -2.03
CA PHE A 219 37.95 1.25 -2.04
C PHE A 219 38.10 0.73 -3.47
N SER A 220 39.06 -0.18 -3.70
CA SER A 220 39.24 -0.78 -5.03
C SER A 220 38.14 -1.81 -5.34
N LEU A 221 37.79 -1.98 -6.62
CA LEU A 221 36.77 -2.94 -7.05
C LEU A 221 37.08 -4.37 -6.58
N GLU A 222 38.36 -4.75 -6.52
CA GLU A 222 38.82 -6.05 -6.04
C GLU A 222 38.59 -6.22 -4.53
N GLN A 223 38.79 -5.16 -3.74
CA GLN A 223 38.52 -5.16 -2.30
C GLN A 223 37.01 -5.25 -2.03
N ILE A 224 36.20 -4.49 -2.76
CA ILE A 224 34.74 -4.49 -2.61
C ILE A 224 34.16 -5.84 -3.03
N SER A 225 34.64 -6.41 -4.14
CA SER A 225 34.23 -7.73 -4.62
C SER A 225 34.51 -8.83 -3.59
N ARG A 226 35.70 -8.82 -2.99
CA ARG A 226 36.06 -9.77 -1.93
C ARG A 226 35.21 -9.64 -0.67
N LEU A 227 34.79 -8.43 -0.31
CA LEU A 227 34.08 -8.15 0.95
C LEU A 227 32.56 -8.29 0.85
N THR A 228 31.99 -7.99 -0.32
CA THR A 228 30.53 -8.04 -0.55
C THR A 228 30.09 -9.29 -1.32
N GLY A 229 31.03 -10.00 -1.97
CA GLY A 229 30.74 -11.13 -2.84
C GLY A 229 30.18 -10.74 -4.22
N LEU A 230 30.09 -9.45 -4.53
CA LEU A 230 29.64 -8.93 -5.84
C LEU A 230 30.74 -9.08 -6.89
N THR A 231 30.36 -9.42 -8.13
CA THR A 231 31.32 -9.49 -9.25
C THR A 231 31.81 -8.11 -9.66
N ILE A 232 33.03 -8.04 -10.21
CA ILE A 232 33.61 -6.78 -10.70
C ILE A 232 32.69 -6.11 -11.74
N THR A 233 32.05 -6.90 -12.60
CA THR A 233 31.07 -6.39 -13.59
C THR A 233 29.86 -5.72 -12.94
N GLN A 234 29.31 -6.31 -11.87
CA GLN A 234 28.20 -5.69 -11.12
C GLN A 234 28.62 -4.38 -10.45
N LEU A 235 29.86 -4.31 -9.92
CA LEU A 235 30.40 -3.11 -9.28
C LEU A 235 30.66 -1.99 -10.29
N GLN A 236 31.14 -2.31 -11.49
CA GLN A 236 31.32 -1.35 -12.58
C GLN A 236 29.99 -0.76 -13.04
N GLN A 237 28.93 -1.56 -13.07
CA GLN A 237 27.59 -1.11 -13.45
C GLN A 237 26.99 -0.19 -12.37
N LEU A 238 27.16 -0.53 -11.09
CA LEU A 238 26.77 0.32 -9.96
C LEU A 238 27.50 1.67 -9.95
N GLN A 239 28.75 1.71 -10.42
CA GLN A 239 29.53 2.94 -10.56
C GLN A 239 29.11 3.78 -11.77
N ALA A 240 28.52 3.17 -12.80
CA ALA A 240 28.05 3.89 -14.00
C ALA A 240 26.65 4.49 -13.82
N ASP A 241 25.84 3.92 -12.93
CA ASP A 241 24.46 4.37 -12.63
C ASP A 241 24.40 5.49 -11.57
N HIS A 242 25.55 6.00 -11.10
CA HIS A 242 25.69 7.02 -10.05
C HIS A 242 26.76 8.07 -10.37
#